data_AF-A0A653BXA1-F1
#
_entry.id   AF-A0A653BXA1-F1
#
_cell.length_a   1.000
_cell.length_b   1.000
_cell.length_c   1.000
_cell.angle_alpha   90.00
_cell.angle_beta   90.00
_cell.angle_gamma   90.00
#
_symmetry.space_group_name_H-M   'P 1'
#
loop_
_entity.id
_entity.type
_entity.pdbx_description
1 polymer ?
#
loop_
_entity_poly.entity_id
_entity_poly.type
_entity_poly.pdbx_seq_one_letter_code
_entity_poly.pdbx_strand_id
1 'polypeptide(L)'
;MELLIMINACKIASASRVTAVIPCFPYARQDKKDKSRAPISAKLVANMLSVAGADHIITMDLHASQIQGFFDIPVDNLYAEPAVLKWIKENIVEWRNCIVVSPDAGGAKRVTSIADRLNVEFALIHKERKKANEVASMVLVGDVKDKVAILVDDMADTCGTICHAAEKLMEAGATKVYAILTHGIFSGPAISRINNACFEAVVVTNTIPQDGHMKDSTKVQCIDVSMMFAEAVRRTHNGESVSYLFSNQLLLDHFFIKIPLRLIRSFVCILRQNQELIFFYKFLLLYCLTGHNCVMTVRLLCCVLFCQRFSSVGQWFQEEGTSF
;
A
#
# COMPACT_ATOMS: atom_id res chain seq x y z
N MET A 1 -18.17 -3.81 6.31
CA MET A 1 -19.35 -4.64 6.00
C MET A 1 -19.51 -4.87 4.51
N GLU A 2 -19.51 -3.82 3.68
CA GLU A 2 -19.61 -3.93 2.22
C GLU A 2 -18.70 -5.01 1.61
N LEU A 3 -17.40 -5.01 1.95
CA LEU A 3 -16.45 -6.04 1.49
C LEU A 3 -16.91 -7.48 1.78
N LEU A 4 -17.44 -7.75 2.98
CA LEU A 4 -17.92 -9.09 3.35
C LEU A 4 -19.13 -9.51 2.52
N ILE A 5 -20.02 -8.56 2.22
CA ILE A 5 -21.21 -8.79 1.38
C ILE A 5 -20.78 -9.13 -0.04
N MET A 6 -19.81 -8.39 -0.60
CA MET A 6 -19.28 -8.65 -1.94
C MET A 6 -18.60 -10.02 -2.04
N ILE A 7 -17.77 -10.38 -1.05
CA ILE A 7 -17.12 -11.70 -0.99
C ILE A 7 -18.18 -12.81 -0.98
N ASN A 8 -19.16 -12.72 -0.09
CA ASN A 8 -20.21 -13.73 0.01
C ASN A 8 -21.05 -13.80 -1.27
N ALA A 9 -21.40 -12.66 -1.88
CA ALA A 9 -22.12 -12.61 -3.15
C ALA A 9 -21.36 -13.33 -4.28
N CYS A 10 -20.04 -13.11 -4.40
CA CYS A 10 -19.21 -13.83 -5.37
C CYS A 10 -19.13 -15.33 -5.05
N LYS A 11 -19.00 -15.70 -3.77
CA LYS A 11 -18.88 -17.11 -3.35
C LYS A 11 -20.15 -17.89 -3.67
N ILE A 12 -21.33 -17.37 -3.32
CA ILE A 12 -22.62 -18.02 -3.63
C ILE A 12 -22.95 -17.99 -5.13
N ALA A 13 -22.42 -17.01 -5.87
CA ALA A 13 -22.48 -16.97 -7.34
C ALA A 13 -21.48 -17.93 -8.01
N SER A 14 -20.89 -18.88 -7.27
CA SER A 14 -20.00 -19.93 -7.76
C SER A 14 -18.68 -19.43 -8.36
N ALA A 15 -18.14 -18.32 -7.84
CA ALA A 15 -16.78 -17.91 -8.19
C ALA A 15 -15.77 -19.02 -7.85
N SER A 16 -14.83 -19.27 -8.76
CA SER A 16 -13.79 -20.30 -8.58
C SER A 16 -12.87 -20.00 -7.38
N ARG A 17 -12.45 -18.74 -7.24
CA ARG A 17 -11.62 -18.25 -6.13
C ARG A 17 -11.94 -16.79 -5.84
N VAL A 18 -12.05 -16.41 -4.57
CA VAL A 18 -12.27 -15.03 -4.14
C VAL A 18 -11.06 -14.54 -3.35
N THR A 19 -10.37 -13.52 -3.86
CA THR A 19 -9.23 -12.88 -3.18
C THR A 19 -9.65 -11.51 -2.67
N ALA A 20 -9.48 -11.25 -1.38
CA ALA A 20 -9.72 -9.92 -0.81
C ALA A 20 -8.42 -9.10 -0.87
N VAL A 21 -8.41 -8.04 -1.68
CA VAL A 21 -7.31 -7.07 -1.73
C VAL A 21 -7.64 -5.92 -0.78
N ILE A 22 -6.90 -5.82 0.32
CA ILE A 22 -7.17 -4.91 1.43
C ILE A 22 -5.89 -4.09 1.70
N PRO A 23 -5.70 -2.94 1.04
CA PRO A 23 -4.46 -2.18 1.14
C PRO A 23 -4.09 -1.75 2.57
N CYS A 24 -5.08 -1.31 3.37
CA CYS A 24 -4.92 -1.04 4.80
C CYS A 24 -5.84 -1.97 5.60
N PHE A 25 -5.27 -2.90 6.36
CA PHE A 25 -6.06 -3.91 7.07
C PHE A 25 -6.88 -3.29 8.22
N PRO A 26 -8.21 -3.49 8.27
CA PRO A 26 -9.05 -2.87 9.27
C PRO A 26 -8.82 -3.46 10.66
N TYR A 27 -8.86 -2.62 11.69
CA TYR A 27 -8.60 -2.99 13.09
C TYR A 27 -7.21 -3.58 13.39
N ALA A 28 -6.22 -3.39 12.51
CA ALA A 28 -4.88 -3.97 12.66
C ALA A 28 -4.16 -3.61 13.98
N ARG A 29 -4.45 -2.44 14.57
CA ARG A 29 -3.93 -2.03 15.89
C ARG A 29 -4.55 -2.77 17.09
N GLN A 30 -5.60 -3.56 16.88
CA GLN A 30 -6.28 -4.35 17.91
C GLN A 30 -5.95 -5.85 17.72
N ASP A 31 -4.66 -6.16 17.63
CA ASP A 31 -4.08 -7.48 17.38
C ASP A 31 -3.74 -8.26 18.66
N LYS A 32 -3.67 -7.60 19.81
CA LYS A 32 -3.35 -8.22 21.11
C LYS A 32 -4.16 -7.63 22.26
N LYS A 33 -4.21 -8.37 23.36
CA LYS A 33 -4.78 -7.90 24.63
C LYS A 33 -3.71 -7.12 25.41
N ASP A 34 -3.57 -5.82 25.17
CA ASP A 34 -2.58 -4.97 25.87
C ASP A 34 -2.77 -4.97 27.39
N LYS A 35 -4.01 -4.75 27.87
CA LYS A 35 -4.42 -4.89 29.28
C LYS A 35 -5.80 -5.55 29.33
N SER A 36 -5.99 -6.47 30.27
CA SER A 36 -7.03 -7.52 30.25
C SER A 36 -8.47 -7.03 30.02
N ARG A 37 -9.26 -7.85 29.29
CA ARG A 37 -10.66 -7.67 28.81
C ARG A 37 -10.88 -6.79 27.56
N ALA A 38 -9.85 -6.51 26.77
CA ALA A 38 -10.03 -5.99 25.41
C ALA A 38 -10.31 -7.13 24.39
N PRO A 39 -11.07 -6.86 23.31
CA PRO A 39 -11.20 -7.79 22.18
C PRO A 39 -9.92 -7.82 21.34
N ILE A 40 -9.69 -8.94 20.65
CA ILE A 40 -8.69 -9.02 19.56
C ILE A 40 -9.47 -8.85 18.26
N SER A 41 -9.80 -7.59 17.94
CA SER A 41 -10.69 -7.26 16.83
C SER A 41 -10.07 -7.62 15.47
N ALA A 42 -8.74 -7.56 15.33
CA ALA A 42 -8.07 -8.01 14.11
C ALA A 42 -8.31 -9.50 13.81
N LYS A 43 -8.31 -10.36 14.85
CA LYS A 43 -8.66 -11.79 14.71
C LYS A 43 -10.14 -11.98 14.38
N LEU A 44 -11.02 -11.19 14.98
CA LEU A 44 -12.45 -11.21 14.64
C LEU A 44 -12.68 -10.85 13.16
N VAL A 45 -12.01 -9.80 12.67
CA VAL A 45 -12.04 -9.40 11.25
C VAL A 45 -11.53 -10.53 10.35
N ALA A 46 -10.40 -11.16 10.70
CA ALA A 46 -9.87 -12.29 9.95
C ALA A 46 -10.87 -13.46 9.86
N ASN A 47 -11.52 -13.79 10.99
CA ASN A 47 -12.57 -14.81 11.03
C ASN A 47 -13.78 -14.43 10.16
N MET A 48 -14.21 -13.15 10.20
CA MET A 48 -15.32 -12.66 9.38
C MET A 48 -15.01 -12.73 7.87
N LEU A 49 -13.78 -12.40 7.45
CA LEU A 49 -13.34 -12.53 6.07
C LEU A 49 -13.31 -14.00 5.62
N SER A 50 -12.81 -14.87 6.49
CA SER A 50 -12.72 -16.31 6.22
C SER A 50 -14.12 -16.93 6.09
N VAL A 51 -15.04 -16.66 7.02
CA VAL A 51 -16.41 -17.19 6.98
C VAL A 51 -17.25 -16.60 5.85
N ALA A 52 -16.97 -15.36 5.42
CA ALA A 52 -17.62 -14.77 4.24
C ALA A 52 -17.24 -15.49 2.94
N GLY A 53 -16.16 -16.28 2.94
CA GLY A 53 -15.74 -17.09 1.80
C GLY A 53 -14.52 -16.56 1.04
N ALA A 54 -13.68 -15.74 1.67
CA ALA A 54 -12.38 -15.36 1.08
C ALA A 54 -11.44 -16.57 1.07
N ASP A 55 -10.79 -16.81 -0.08
CA ASP A 55 -9.84 -17.91 -0.27
C ASP A 55 -8.38 -17.44 -0.18
N HIS A 56 -8.14 -16.14 -0.30
CA HIS A 56 -6.81 -15.53 -0.26
C HIS A 56 -6.90 -14.05 0.14
N ILE A 57 -5.88 -13.53 0.85
CA ILE A 57 -5.79 -12.11 1.23
C ILE A 57 -4.52 -11.49 0.62
N ILE A 58 -4.65 -10.32 0.01
CA ILE A 58 -3.50 -9.48 -0.37
C ILE A 58 -3.63 -8.16 0.41
N THR A 59 -2.61 -7.81 1.18
CA THR A 59 -2.60 -6.59 2.00
C THR A 59 -1.22 -5.93 1.96
N MET A 60 -1.04 -4.78 2.59
CA MET A 60 0.24 -4.07 2.64
C MET A 60 0.53 -3.61 4.07
N ASP A 61 1.79 -3.76 4.49
CA ASP A 61 2.34 -3.32 5.78
C ASP A 61 1.40 -3.53 6.98
N LEU A 62 1.03 -4.80 7.24
CA LEU A 62 0.32 -5.16 8.45
C LEU A 62 1.00 -4.58 9.70
N HIS A 63 0.22 -3.91 10.55
CA HIS A 63 0.69 -3.31 11.81
C HIS A 63 1.54 -4.29 12.63
N ALA A 64 1.10 -5.55 12.69
CA ALA A 64 1.85 -6.67 13.23
C ALA A 64 1.89 -7.81 12.22
N SER A 65 3.09 -8.31 11.91
CA SER A 65 3.31 -9.46 11.01
C SER A 65 2.53 -10.72 11.43
N GLN A 66 2.25 -10.86 12.74
CA GLN A 66 1.54 -11.98 13.35
C GLN A 66 0.08 -12.06 12.91
N ILE A 67 -0.50 -10.98 12.38
CA ILE A 67 -1.87 -10.97 11.84
C ILE A 67 -2.00 -11.98 10.68
N GLN A 68 -0.93 -12.30 9.97
CA GLN A 68 -0.95 -13.39 8.97
C GLN A 68 -1.38 -14.72 9.59
N GLY A 69 -0.92 -15.02 10.81
CA GLY A 69 -1.33 -16.22 11.57
C GLY A 69 -2.74 -16.16 12.15
N PHE A 70 -3.50 -15.08 11.93
CA PHE A 70 -4.93 -15.07 12.25
C PHE A 70 -5.78 -15.77 11.19
N PHE A 71 -5.24 -15.96 10.00
CA PHE A 71 -5.88 -16.64 8.89
C PHE A 71 -5.36 -18.06 8.74
N ASP A 72 -6.25 -18.98 8.36
CA ASP A 72 -5.89 -20.32 7.90
C ASP A 72 -5.72 -20.37 6.36
N ILE A 73 -6.17 -19.32 5.67
CA ILE A 73 -6.00 -19.08 4.23
C ILE A 73 -4.68 -18.34 3.97
N PRO A 74 -4.09 -18.45 2.77
CA PRO A 74 -2.86 -17.73 2.44
C PRO A 74 -3.06 -16.19 2.53
N VAL A 75 -2.01 -15.50 2.98
CA VAL A 75 -1.97 -14.04 3.13
C VAL A 75 -0.66 -13.53 2.53
N ASP A 76 -0.77 -12.75 1.46
CA ASP A 76 0.35 -12.00 0.91
C ASP A 76 0.39 -10.60 1.54
N ASN A 77 1.35 -10.40 2.45
CA ASN A 77 1.63 -9.09 3.04
C ASN A 77 2.72 -8.36 2.24
N LEU A 78 2.31 -7.44 1.37
CA LEU A 78 3.20 -6.57 0.62
C LEU A 78 3.88 -5.54 1.55
N TYR A 79 5.03 -5.01 1.14
CA TYR A 79 5.78 -4.01 1.89
C TYR A 79 5.95 -2.75 1.05
N ALA A 80 5.65 -1.56 1.60
CA ALA A 80 5.95 -0.30 0.92
C ALA A 80 7.44 0.07 0.99
N GLU A 81 8.23 -0.66 1.79
CA GLU A 81 9.65 -0.39 2.04
C GLU A 81 10.48 -0.13 0.77
N PRO A 82 10.41 -0.92 -0.32
CA PRO A 82 11.15 -0.62 -1.54
C PRO A 82 10.80 0.74 -2.16
N ALA A 83 9.51 1.09 -2.15
CA ALA A 83 9.03 2.37 -2.68
C ALA A 83 9.44 3.55 -1.79
N VAL A 84 9.44 3.35 -0.46
CA VAL A 84 9.93 4.33 0.52
C VAL A 84 11.43 4.58 0.34
N LEU A 85 12.23 3.52 0.21
CA LEU A 85 13.67 3.64 -0.01
C LEU A 85 14.00 4.41 -1.29
N LYS A 86 13.26 4.16 -2.36
CA LYS A 86 13.38 4.90 -3.62
C LYS A 86 13.03 6.38 -3.41
N TRP A 87 11.90 6.67 -2.78
CA TRP A 87 11.47 8.04 -2.54
C TRP A 87 12.51 8.82 -1.72
N ILE A 88 13.07 8.22 -0.65
CA ILE A 88 14.13 8.83 0.17
C ILE A 88 15.34 9.20 -0.68
N LYS A 89 15.83 8.27 -1.51
CA LYS A 89 17.03 8.47 -2.35
C LYS A 89 16.82 9.54 -3.43
N GLU A 90 15.59 9.71 -3.92
CA GLU A 90 15.26 10.65 -5.00
C GLU A 90 14.92 12.05 -4.49
N ASN A 91 14.39 12.18 -3.27
CA ASN A 91 13.83 13.46 -2.77
C ASN A 91 14.62 14.10 -1.62
N ILE A 92 15.43 13.34 -0.88
CA ILE A 92 16.23 13.86 0.23
C ILE A 92 17.68 13.90 -0.22
N VAL A 93 18.25 15.10 -0.42
CA VAL A 93 19.63 15.26 -0.93
C VAL A 93 20.65 14.67 0.04
N GLU A 94 20.44 14.89 1.34
CA GLU A 94 21.32 14.48 2.43
C GLU A 94 21.01 13.06 2.96
N TRP A 95 20.31 12.23 2.18
CA TRP A 95 19.87 10.90 2.64
C TRP A 95 21.01 10.00 3.12
N ARG A 96 22.25 10.20 2.64
CA ARG A 96 23.43 9.41 3.07
C ARG A 96 23.89 9.71 4.49
N ASN A 97 23.51 10.87 5.03
CA ASN A 97 23.84 11.29 6.40
C ASN A 97 22.55 11.57 7.21
N CYS A 98 21.43 10.97 6.79
CA CYS A 98 20.19 11.07 7.54
C CYS A 98 20.17 10.06 8.70
N ILE A 99 19.17 10.19 9.56
CA ILE A 99 18.87 9.23 10.62
C ILE A 99 17.41 8.81 10.54
N VAL A 100 17.16 7.51 10.54
CA VAL A 100 15.79 6.96 10.49
C VAL A 100 15.26 6.83 11.91
N VAL A 101 14.10 7.41 12.20
CA VAL A 101 13.59 7.52 13.56
C VAL A 101 12.27 6.78 13.71
N SER A 102 12.16 5.95 14.74
CA SER A 102 10.88 5.33 15.12
C SER A 102 10.14 6.24 16.11
N PRO A 103 8.86 6.58 15.88
CA PRO A 103 8.07 7.41 16.81
C PRO A 103 7.68 6.67 18.10
N ASP A 104 7.78 5.33 18.11
CA ASP A 104 7.56 4.50 19.29
C ASP A 104 8.52 3.30 19.34
N ALA A 105 8.44 2.51 20.41
CA ALA A 105 9.26 1.31 20.56
C ALA A 105 8.81 0.13 19.67
N GLY A 106 7.57 0.12 19.20
CA GLY A 106 7.03 -0.95 18.35
C GLY A 106 7.60 -0.91 16.93
N GLY A 107 7.86 0.29 16.41
CA GLY A 107 8.44 0.51 15.09
C GLY A 107 9.94 0.23 14.95
N ALA A 108 10.64 -0.18 16.03
CA ALA A 108 12.09 -0.37 16.05
C ALA A 108 12.60 -1.30 14.93
N LYS A 109 11.92 -2.42 14.69
CA LYS A 109 12.28 -3.38 13.62
C LYS A 109 12.13 -2.80 12.21
N ARG A 110 11.15 -1.91 12.02
CA ARG A 110 10.88 -1.27 10.73
C ARG A 110 11.97 -0.25 10.39
N VAL A 111 12.31 0.61 11.34
CA VAL A 111 13.32 1.64 11.13
C VAL A 111 14.72 1.07 10.98
N THR A 112 15.05 0.01 11.72
CA THR A 112 16.34 -0.70 11.58
C THR A 112 16.47 -1.34 10.20
N SER A 113 15.44 -2.02 9.69
CA SER A 113 15.43 -2.57 8.32
C SER A 113 15.73 -1.49 7.25
N ILE A 114 15.05 -0.34 7.36
CA ILE A 114 15.26 0.78 6.43
C ILE A 114 16.66 1.38 6.58
N ALA A 115 17.11 1.59 7.82
CA ALA A 115 18.42 2.17 8.11
C ALA A 115 19.55 1.27 7.60
N ASP A 116 19.47 -0.04 7.80
CA ASP A 116 20.44 -1.03 7.32
C ASP A 116 20.53 -1.02 5.79
N ARG A 117 19.38 -0.93 5.09
CA ARG A 117 19.34 -0.90 3.61
C ARG A 117 19.79 0.43 3.02
N LEU A 118 19.68 1.52 3.77
CA LEU A 118 20.26 2.82 3.41
C LEU A 118 21.72 2.95 3.88
N ASN A 119 22.19 2.07 4.75
CA ASN A 119 23.47 2.16 5.45
C ASN A 119 23.62 3.49 6.19
N VAL A 120 22.61 3.82 6.99
CA VAL A 120 22.53 5.02 7.84
C VAL A 120 22.21 4.63 9.29
N GLU A 121 22.32 5.59 10.20
CA GLU A 121 21.97 5.37 11.60
C GLU A 121 20.45 5.37 11.83
N PHE A 122 20.03 4.85 12.99
CA PHE A 122 18.65 4.93 13.43
C PHE A 122 18.55 5.50 14.86
N ALA A 123 17.41 6.11 15.16
CA ALA A 123 17.05 6.54 16.50
C ALA A 123 15.64 6.06 16.87
N LEU A 124 15.32 6.09 18.16
CA LEU A 124 14.05 5.63 18.69
C LEU A 124 13.51 6.62 19.71
N ILE A 125 12.23 6.96 19.59
CA ILE A 125 11.52 7.76 20.57
C ILE A 125 10.69 6.83 21.45
N HIS A 126 10.95 6.85 22.76
CA HIS A 126 10.16 6.14 23.73
C HIS A 126 9.29 7.11 24.53
N LYS A 127 7.97 6.88 24.52
CA LYS A 127 7.03 7.68 25.30
C LYS A 127 6.83 7.04 26.68
N GLU A 128 7.41 7.62 27.71
CA GLU A 128 7.10 7.25 29.09
C GLU A 128 5.72 7.80 29.49
N ARG A 129 4.82 6.92 29.92
CA ARG A 129 3.53 7.33 30.52
C ARG A 129 3.64 7.24 32.04
N LYS A 130 3.94 8.36 32.72
CA LYS A 130 4.15 8.36 34.19
C LYS A 130 2.87 8.33 35.03
N LYS A 131 1.70 8.73 34.52
CA LYS A 131 0.35 8.52 35.10
C LYS A 131 -0.70 9.05 34.13
N ALA A 132 -1.98 8.78 34.36
CA ALA A 132 -3.08 9.22 33.49
C ALA A 132 -3.22 10.75 33.34
N ASN A 133 -2.60 11.54 34.22
CA ASN A 133 -2.71 13.01 34.27
C ASN A 133 -1.36 13.75 34.24
N GLU A 134 -0.24 13.07 33.97
CA GLU A 134 1.07 13.72 33.82
C GLU A 134 1.45 13.85 32.34
N VAL A 135 2.11 14.96 31.99
CA VAL A 135 2.64 15.20 30.66
C VAL A 135 3.64 14.09 30.33
N ALA A 136 3.31 13.27 29.33
CA ALA A 136 4.16 12.16 28.93
C ALA A 136 5.51 12.69 28.42
N SER A 137 6.61 12.29 29.06
CA SER A 137 7.95 12.61 28.59
C SER A 137 8.35 11.67 27.45
N MET A 138 8.80 12.25 26.33
CA MET A 138 9.41 11.51 25.22
C MET A 138 10.92 11.48 25.42
N VAL A 139 11.51 10.29 25.45
CA VAL A 139 12.95 10.08 25.53
C VAL A 139 13.44 9.67 24.15
N LEU A 140 14.39 10.43 23.61
CA LEU A 140 15.07 10.11 22.36
C LEU A 140 16.32 9.27 22.66
N VAL A 141 16.46 8.14 21.98
CA VAL A 141 17.65 7.28 22.01
C VAL A 141 18.27 7.29 20.61
N GLY A 142 19.48 7.85 20.49
CA GLY A 142 20.18 8.05 19.21
C GLY A 142 20.61 9.51 19.04
N ASP A 143 21.63 9.76 18.22
CA ASP A 143 22.14 11.11 17.94
C ASP A 143 21.59 11.66 16.63
N VAL A 144 20.71 12.66 16.73
CA VAL A 144 20.03 13.30 15.60
C VAL A 144 20.61 14.67 15.27
N LYS A 145 21.63 15.11 16.02
CA LYS A 145 22.17 16.46 15.93
C LYS A 145 22.83 16.69 14.57
N ASP A 146 22.52 17.83 13.93
CA ASP A 146 23.04 18.25 12.64
C ASP A 146 22.77 17.23 11.49
N LYS A 147 21.74 16.38 11.67
CA LYS A 147 21.29 15.38 10.68
C LYS A 147 19.85 15.63 10.25
N VAL A 148 19.51 15.14 9.05
CA VAL A 148 18.12 15.05 8.60
C VAL A 148 17.46 13.85 9.28
N ALA A 149 16.37 14.07 10.01
CA ALA A 149 15.63 13.01 10.69
C ALA A 149 14.42 12.58 9.87
N ILE A 150 14.27 11.27 9.64
CA ILE A 150 13.16 10.69 8.88
C ILE A 150 12.35 9.82 9.83
N LEU A 151 11.20 10.33 10.29
CA LEU A 151 10.25 9.54 11.07
C LEU A 151 9.58 8.52 10.16
N VAL A 152 9.61 7.24 10.54
CA VAL A 152 8.93 6.17 9.78
C VAL A 152 7.98 5.40 10.68
N ASP A 153 6.72 5.27 10.24
CA ASP A 153 5.70 4.49 10.92
C ASP A 153 4.82 3.72 9.92
N ASP A 154 4.09 2.68 10.35
CA ASP A 154 3.15 1.99 9.45
C ASP A 154 1.92 2.85 9.17
N MET A 155 1.41 3.57 10.16
CA MET A 155 0.21 4.38 9.98
C MET A 155 0.13 5.56 10.94
N ALA A 156 -0.40 6.69 10.50
CA ALA A 156 -0.76 7.81 11.37
C ALA A 156 -2.24 8.16 11.28
N ASP A 157 -2.85 8.36 12.44
CA ASP A 157 -4.28 8.65 12.58
C ASP A 157 -4.52 10.12 12.89
N THR A 158 -4.50 10.53 14.16
CA THR A 158 -4.67 11.95 14.56
C THR A 158 -3.37 12.77 14.49
N CYS A 159 -2.26 12.15 14.06
CA CYS A 159 -0.91 12.72 13.98
C CYS A 159 -0.29 13.29 15.27
N GLY A 160 -0.93 13.14 16.44
CA GLY A 160 -0.42 13.73 17.69
C GLY A 160 0.97 13.20 18.08
N THR A 161 1.18 11.88 18.02
CA THR A 161 2.47 11.26 18.37
C THR A 161 3.58 11.72 17.44
N ILE A 162 3.35 11.69 16.12
CA ILE A 162 4.37 12.05 15.13
C ILE A 162 4.71 13.55 15.17
N CYS A 163 3.74 14.44 15.44
CA CYS A 163 4.01 15.88 15.57
C CYS A 163 4.89 16.18 16.79
N HIS A 164 4.58 15.60 17.95
CA HIS A 164 5.43 15.73 19.12
C HIS A 164 6.80 15.09 18.95
N ALA A 165 6.88 13.97 18.23
CA ALA A 165 8.15 13.37 17.86
C ALA A 165 8.99 14.34 16.99
N ALA A 166 8.37 15.02 16.03
CA ALA A 166 9.05 16.01 15.19
C ALA A 166 9.55 17.21 15.99
N GLU A 167 8.74 17.75 16.91
CA GLU A 167 9.15 18.80 17.84
C GLU A 167 10.38 18.37 18.66
N LYS A 168 10.37 17.15 19.20
CA LYS A 168 11.51 16.61 19.96
C LYS A 168 12.77 16.41 19.13
N LEU A 169 12.64 16.02 17.86
CA LEU A 169 13.78 15.91 16.96
C LEU A 169 14.41 17.28 16.67
N MET A 170 13.57 18.30 16.45
CA MET A 170 14.05 19.68 16.26
C MET A 170 14.74 20.22 17.53
N GLU A 171 14.16 20.00 18.72
CA GLU A 171 14.78 20.37 20.01
C GLU A 171 16.13 19.68 20.22
N ALA A 172 16.28 18.45 19.74
CA ALA A 172 17.52 17.68 19.81
C ALA A 172 18.57 18.08 18.74
N GLY A 173 18.24 19.05 17.87
CA GLY A 173 19.18 19.60 16.89
C GLY A 173 19.11 18.96 15.49
N ALA A 174 18.02 18.29 15.13
CA ALA A 174 17.81 17.83 13.75
C ALA A 174 17.70 19.03 12.78
N THR A 175 18.30 18.91 11.61
CA THR A 175 18.31 19.99 10.59
C THR A 175 16.95 20.13 9.91
N LYS A 176 16.34 18.98 9.55
CA LYS A 176 15.02 18.86 8.94
C LYS A 176 14.35 17.59 9.43
N VAL A 177 13.03 17.60 9.49
CA VAL A 177 12.23 16.42 9.85
C VAL A 177 11.29 16.05 8.72
N TYR A 178 11.38 14.81 8.25
CA TYR A 178 10.42 14.19 7.35
C TYR A 178 9.59 13.17 8.11
N ALA A 179 8.35 12.93 7.68
CA ALA A 179 7.57 11.80 8.13
C ALA A 179 7.18 10.93 6.94
N ILE A 180 7.38 9.63 7.02
CA ILE A 180 6.97 8.66 6.02
C ILE A 180 6.08 7.62 6.69
N LEU A 181 4.87 7.46 6.17
CA LEU A 181 3.86 6.56 6.73
C LEU A 181 3.35 5.67 5.62
N THR A 182 3.21 4.36 5.82
CA THR A 182 2.54 3.57 4.78
C THR A 182 1.07 3.99 4.67
N HIS A 183 0.33 3.99 5.77
CA HIS A 183 -1.11 4.31 5.77
C HIS A 183 -1.39 5.67 6.41
N GLY A 184 -1.69 6.67 5.59
CA GLY A 184 -2.18 7.98 6.05
C GLY A 184 -3.68 7.95 6.35
N ILE A 185 -4.07 7.67 7.60
CA ILE A 185 -5.49 7.67 8.01
C ILE A 185 -5.99 9.11 8.20
N PHE A 186 -5.15 9.97 8.78
CA PHE A 186 -5.34 11.42 8.88
C PHE A 186 -6.73 11.89 9.34
N SER A 187 -7.25 11.28 10.40
CA SER A 187 -8.56 11.63 10.96
C SER A 187 -8.52 12.85 11.89
N GLY A 188 -9.66 13.53 12.01
CA GLY A 188 -9.85 14.64 12.95
C GLY A 188 -8.85 15.80 12.73
N PRO A 189 -8.05 16.19 13.75
CA PRO A 189 -7.13 17.33 13.65
C PRO A 189 -5.81 17.02 12.92
N ALA A 190 -5.70 15.89 12.21
CA ALA A 190 -4.44 15.44 11.64
C ALA A 190 -3.80 16.44 10.68
N ILE A 191 -4.58 16.95 9.71
CA ILE A 191 -4.08 17.85 8.67
C ILE A 191 -3.67 19.21 9.24
N SER A 192 -4.46 19.77 10.16
CA SER A 192 -4.09 21.03 10.83
C SER A 192 -2.82 20.88 11.66
N ARG A 193 -2.64 19.74 12.34
CA ARG A 193 -1.40 19.43 13.06
C ARG A 193 -0.20 19.29 12.12
N ILE A 194 -0.35 18.59 11.00
CA ILE A 194 0.72 18.45 9.98
C ILE A 194 1.13 19.83 9.44
N ASN A 195 0.16 20.69 9.11
CA ASN A 195 0.43 22.03 8.61
C ASN A 195 1.21 22.89 9.62
N ASN A 196 0.83 22.81 10.90
CA ASN A 196 1.47 23.56 11.99
C ASN A 196 2.80 22.97 12.46
N ALA A 197 3.04 21.67 12.23
CA ALA A 197 4.26 20.99 12.65
C ALA A 197 5.46 21.32 11.77
N CYS A 198 6.66 21.11 12.32
CA CYS A 198 7.97 21.37 11.69
C CYS A 198 8.38 20.36 10.61
N PHE A 199 7.42 19.68 9.96
CA PHE A 199 7.72 18.77 8.86
C PHE A 199 8.11 19.53 7.59
N GLU A 200 9.18 19.07 6.95
CA GLU A 200 9.51 19.47 5.58
C GLU A 200 8.53 18.83 4.59
N ALA A 201 8.27 17.52 4.74
CA ALA A 201 7.22 16.81 4.02
C ALA A 201 6.69 15.62 4.84
N VAL A 202 5.43 15.28 4.59
CA VAL A 202 4.76 14.09 5.12
C VAL A 202 4.37 13.20 3.93
N VAL A 203 5.06 12.07 3.81
CA VAL A 203 4.91 11.14 2.70
C VAL A 203 4.03 9.98 3.12
N VAL A 204 3.03 9.68 2.31
CA VAL A 204 2.12 8.56 2.53
C VAL A 204 1.93 7.73 1.27
N THR A 205 1.42 6.51 1.38
CA THR A 205 0.96 5.78 0.18
C THR A 205 -0.51 6.06 -0.12
N ASN A 206 -0.95 5.75 -1.33
CA ASN A 206 -2.37 5.77 -1.70
C ASN A 206 -3.16 4.52 -1.26
N THR A 207 -2.69 3.77 -0.26
CA THR A 207 -3.47 2.68 0.36
C THR A 207 -4.79 3.17 0.97
N ILE A 208 -4.82 4.44 1.39
CA ILE A 208 -6.02 5.21 1.75
C ILE A 208 -6.07 6.43 0.82
N PRO A 209 -7.23 6.86 0.30
CA PRO A 209 -7.32 8.02 -0.58
C PRO A 209 -6.77 9.31 0.05
N GLN A 210 -5.89 10.02 -0.67
CA GLN A 210 -5.19 11.23 -0.18
C GLN A 210 -5.54 12.52 -0.94
N ASP A 211 -6.33 12.45 -2.02
CA ASP A 211 -6.59 13.61 -2.90
C ASP A 211 -7.18 14.82 -2.17
N GLY A 212 -7.97 14.60 -1.11
CA GLY A 212 -8.47 15.68 -0.26
C GLY A 212 -7.37 16.26 0.63
N HIS A 213 -6.64 15.39 1.32
CA HIS A 213 -5.56 15.77 2.24
C HIS A 213 -4.43 16.56 1.55
N MET A 214 -4.08 16.20 0.31
CA MET A 214 -3.08 16.92 -0.49
C MET A 214 -3.54 18.31 -0.96
N LYS A 215 -4.85 18.55 -1.06
CA LYS A 215 -5.39 19.91 -1.33
C LYS A 215 -5.33 20.78 -0.08
N ASP A 216 -5.58 20.18 1.08
CA ASP A 216 -5.61 20.87 2.37
C ASP A 216 -4.21 21.08 2.98
N SER A 217 -3.19 20.38 2.47
CA SER A 217 -1.81 20.48 2.93
C SER A 217 -0.81 20.32 1.79
N THR A 218 0.03 21.34 1.58
CA THR A 218 1.14 21.31 0.62
C THR A 218 2.30 20.42 1.07
N LYS A 219 2.34 20.03 2.35
CA LYS A 219 3.38 19.16 2.91
C LYS A 219 3.12 17.67 2.60
N VAL A 220 1.87 17.30 2.31
CA VAL A 220 1.49 15.91 2.08
C VAL A 220 1.86 15.48 0.67
N GLN A 221 2.67 14.43 0.56
CA GLN A 221 3.04 13.79 -0.70
C GLN A 221 2.55 12.34 -0.71
N CYS A 222 2.21 11.83 -1.90
CA CYS A 222 1.63 10.51 -2.05
C CYS A 222 2.47 9.63 -2.98
N ILE A 223 2.87 8.46 -2.49
CA ILE A 223 3.51 7.39 -3.26
C ILE A 223 2.40 6.48 -3.80
N ASP A 224 2.40 6.30 -5.12
CA ASP A 224 1.50 5.34 -5.76
C ASP A 224 2.01 3.90 -5.57
N VAL A 225 1.17 3.07 -4.95
CA VAL A 225 1.42 1.63 -4.77
C VAL A 225 0.51 0.75 -5.64
N SER A 226 -0.27 1.34 -6.56
CA SER A 226 -1.18 0.63 -7.46
C SER A 226 -0.47 -0.47 -8.25
N MET A 227 0.74 -0.19 -8.75
CA MET A 227 1.55 -1.15 -9.51
C MET A 227 1.98 -2.35 -8.68
N MET A 228 2.22 -2.17 -7.37
CA MET A 228 2.57 -3.26 -6.47
C MET A 228 1.38 -4.21 -6.28
N PHE A 229 0.17 -3.65 -6.09
CA PHE A 229 -1.05 -4.44 -5.99
C PHE A 229 -1.43 -5.10 -7.31
N ALA A 230 -1.32 -4.38 -8.43
CA ALA A 230 -1.62 -4.91 -9.76
C ALA A 230 -0.73 -6.12 -10.09
N GLU A 231 0.57 -6.01 -9.81
CA GLU A 231 1.51 -7.12 -10.05
C GLU A 231 1.29 -8.27 -9.06
N ALA A 232 0.98 -7.99 -7.80
CA ALA A 232 0.63 -9.03 -6.83
C ALA A 232 -0.61 -9.83 -7.27
N VAL A 233 -1.65 -9.15 -7.76
CA VAL A 233 -2.86 -9.77 -8.30
C VAL A 233 -2.53 -10.58 -9.57
N ARG A 234 -1.74 -10.02 -10.50
CA ARG A 234 -1.32 -10.71 -11.72
C ARG A 234 -0.55 -12.00 -11.41
N ARG A 235 0.42 -11.94 -10.51
CA ARG A 235 1.23 -13.10 -10.09
C ARG A 235 0.40 -14.15 -9.37
N THR A 236 -0.49 -13.73 -8.46
CA THR A 236 -1.44 -14.61 -7.77
C THR A 236 -2.37 -15.33 -8.76
N HIS A 237 -2.81 -14.65 -9.81
CA HIS A 237 -3.64 -15.24 -10.85
C HIS A 237 -2.88 -16.28 -11.69
N ASN A 238 -1.63 -15.97 -12.06
CA ASN A 238 -0.79 -16.82 -12.90
C ASN A 238 -0.05 -17.93 -12.14
N GLY A 239 -0.09 -17.96 -10.80
CA GLY A 239 0.70 -18.88 -9.98
C GLY A 239 2.20 -18.55 -9.96
N GLU A 240 2.57 -17.29 -10.19
CA GLU A 240 3.94 -16.79 -10.15
C GLU A 240 4.33 -16.36 -8.72
N SER A 241 5.64 -16.34 -8.42
CA SER A 241 6.13 -15.92 -7.10
C SER A 241 5.87 -14.43 -6.83
N VAL A 242 5.07 -14.14 -5.79
CA VAL A 242 4.81 -12.78 -5.28
C VAL A 242 6.00 -12.23 -4.48
N SER A 243 6.84 -13.11 -3.91
CA SER A 243 7.96 -12.74 -3.05
C SER A 243 9.01 -11.83 -3.72
N TYR A 244 9.06 -11.84 -5.06
CA TYR A 244 9.88 -10.90 -5.83
C TYR A 244 9.60 -9.42 -5.48
N LEU A 245 8.34 -9.09 -5.20
CA LEU A 245 7.90 -7.72 -4.88
C LEU A 245 8.37 -7.22 -3.51
N PHE A 246 8.78 -8.11 -2.62
CA PHE A 246 9.23 -7.72 -1.27
C PHE A 246 10.63 -7.11 -1.28
N SER A 247 11.46 -7.50 -2.26
CA SER A 247 12.85 -7.05 -2.35
C SER A 247 13.10 -6.09 -3.50
N ASN A 248 12.34 -6.21 -4.59
CA ASN A 248 12.54 -5.44 -5.81
C ASN A 248 11.31 -4.59 -6.13
N GLN A 249 11.53 -3.30 -6.34
CA GLN A 249 10.53 -2.46 -6.97
C GLN A 249 10.51 -2.75 -8.48
N LEU A 250 9.33 -2.85 -9.07
CA LEU A 250 9.17 -2.95 -10.52
C LEU A 250 9.65 -1.65 -11.15
N LEU A 251 10.72 -1.70 -11.94
CA LEU A 251 11.05 -0.62 -12.87
C LEU A 251 10.05 -0.68 -14.02
N LEU A 252 9.42 0.45 -14.34
CA LEU A 252 8.51 0.61 -15.49
C LEU A 252 9.18 0.21 -16.82
N ASP A 253 10.51 0.17 -16.86
CA ASP A 253 11.27 0.05 -18.12
C ASP A 253 11.36 -1.37 -18.68
N HIS A 254 10.94 -2.41 -17.95
CA HIS A 254 11.12 -3.80 -18.39
C HIS A 254 9.86 -4.63 -18.60
N PHE A 255 8.67 -4.11 -18.28
CA PHE A 255 7.42 -4.87 -18.38
C PHE A 255 6.29 -4.12 -19.09
N PHE A 256 6.60 -3.25 -20.06
CA PHE A 256 5.61 -3.01 -21.11
C PHE A 256 5.40 -4.34 -21.84
N ILE A 257 4.23 -4.93 -21.58
CA ILE A 257 3.71 -6.10 -22.27
C ILE A 257 3.98 -5.90 -23.77
N LYS A 258 4.88 -6.70 -24.35
CA LYS A 258 4.91 -6.92 -25.79
C LYS A 258 3.60 -7.64 -26.12
N ILE A 259 2.49 -6.90 -26.20
CA ILE A 259 1.28 -7.41 -26.82
C ILE A 259 1.68 -7.60 -28.28
N PRO A 260 1.75 -8.84 -28.79
CA PRO A 260 2.05 -9.03 -30.20
C PRO A 260 0.92 -8.35 -30.98
N LEU A 261 1.25 -7.45 -31.91
CA LEU A 261 0.25 -6.78 -32.78
C LEU A 261 -0.72 -7.76 -33.46
N ARG A 262 -0.36 -9.05 -33.56
CA ARG A 262 -1.24 -10.12 -34.04
C ARG A 262 -2.47 -10.36 -33.15
N LEU A 263 -2.37 -10.24 -31.82
CA LEU A 263 -3.53 -10.41 -30.92
C LEU A 263 -4.56 -9.28 -31.07
N ILE A 264 -4.08 -8.07 -31.37
CA ILE A 264 -4.93 -6.89 -31.58
C ILE A 264 -5.79 -7.09 -32.84
N ARG A 265 -5.24 -7.72 -33.90
CA ARG A 265 -6.00 -7.99 -35.14
C ARG A 265 -7.11 -9.03 -34.96
N SER A 266 -6.89 -10.06 -34.14
CA SER A 266 -7.90 -11.10 -33.90
C SER A 266 -9.06 -10.59 -33.03
N PHE A 267 -8.80 -9.69 -32.07
CA PHE A 267 -9.85 -9.10 -31.23
C PHE A 267 -10.74 -8.09 -31.98
N VAL A 268 -10.19 -7.38 -32.97
CA VAL A 268 -10.96 -6.45 -33.83
C VAL A 268 -12.02 -7.19 -34.66
N CYS A 269 -11.81 -8.47 -34.96
CA CYS A 269 -12.78 -9.25 -35.74
C CYS A 269 -13.99 -9.74 -34.90
N ILE A 270 -13.79 -9.98 -33.60
CA ILE A 270 -14.84 -10.46 -32.68
C ILE A 270 -15.79 -9.32 -32.24
N LEU A 271 -15.30 -8.08 -32.19
CA LEU A 271 -16.07 -6.93 -31.70
C LEU A 271 -16.96 -6.24 -32.76
N ARG A 272 -17.02 -6.77 -33.99
CA ARG A 272 -17.91 -6.24 -35.05
C ARG A 272 -19.40 -6.54 -34.81
N GLN A 273 -19.74 -7.34 -33.79
CA GLN A 273 -21.13 -7.71 -33.46
C GLN A 273 -21.78 -6.91 -32.33
N ASN A 274 -21.06 -6.02 -31.62
CA ASN A 274 -21.64 -5.22 -30.54
C ASN A 274 -21.30 -3.73 -30.69
N GLN A 275 -22.29 -2.93 -31.10
CA GLN A 275 -22.11 -1.50 -31.37
C GLN A 275 -21.76 -0.65 -30.13
N GLU A 276 -21.97 -1.16 -28.91
CA GLU A 276 -21.70 -0.39 -27.68
C GLU A 276 -20.23 -0.43 -27.20
N LEU A 277 -19.42 -1.41 -27.63
CA LEU A 277 -18.00 -1.47 -27.27
C LEU A 277 -17.08 -0.58 -28.14
N ILE A 278 -17.60 -0.07 -29.26
CA ILE A 278 -16.83 0.72 -30.24
C ILE A 278 -16.44 2.09 -29.67
N PHE A 279 -17.25 2.65 -28.76
CA PHE A 279 -16.95 3.95 -28.14
C PHE A 279 -15.77 3.89 -27.15
N PHE A 280 -15.65 2.78 -26.40
CA PHE A 280 -14.60 2.62 -25.39
C PHE A 280 -13.21 2.45 -26.02
N TYR A 281 -13.11 1.71 -27.14
CA TYR A 281 -11.84 1.44 -27.79
C TYR A 281 -11.34 2.58 -28.68
N LYS A 282 -12.23 3.39 -29.27
CA LYS A 282 -11.84 4.58 -30.04
C LYS A 282 -11.11 5.60 -29.14
N PHE A 283 -11.46 5.64 -27.86
CA PHE A 283 -10.81 6.50 -26.87
C PHE A 283 -9.43 5.96 -26.45
N LEU A 284 -9.30 4.64 -26.27
CA LEU A 284 -8.04 3.99 -25.89
C LEU A 284 -6.99 4.05 -27.02
N LEU A 285 -7.41 3.90 -28.29
CA LEU A 285 -6.51 3.98 -29.45
C LEU A 285 -5.99 5.41 -29.69
N LEU A 286 -6.81 6.43 -29.42
CA LEU A 286 -6.36 7.83 -29.50
C LEU A 286 -5.37 8.16 -28.39
N TYR A 287 -5.54 7.56 -27.21
CA TYR A 287 -4.65 7.72 -26.04
C TYR A 287 -3.24 7.16 -26.28
N CYS A 288 -3.13 6.02 -26.98
CA CYS A 288 -1.83 5.44 -27.37
C CYS A 288 -1.10 6.24 -28.46
N LEU A 289 -1.79 7.07 -29.25
CA LEU A 289 -1.20 7.74 -30.41
C LEU A 289 -0.74 9.18 -30.14
N THR A 290 -1.20 9.84 -29.07
CA THR A 290 -0.93 11.28 -28.88
C THR A 290 0.04 11.66 -27.76
N GLY A 291 0.59 10.70 -27.01
CA GLY A 291 1.82 10.88 -26.23
C GLY A 291 1.86 12.06 -25.24
N HIS A 292 0.72 12.56 -24.76
CA HIS A 292 0.66 13.68 -23.82
C HIS A 292 0.02 13.31 -22.48
N ASN A 293 0.71 13.71 -21.40
CA ASN A 293 0.27 13.67 -20.01
C ASN A 293 -1.11 14.32 -19.85
N CYS A 294 -2.15 13.53 -19.62
CA CYS A 294 -3.46 14.04 -19.23
C CYS A 294 -3.98 13.27 -18.02
N VAL A 295 -3.94 13.95 -16.87
CA VAL A 295 -4.53 13.54 -15.60
C VAL A 295 -6.05 13.46 -15.77
N MET A 296 -6.62 12.26 -15.86
CA MET A 296 -8.06 12.04 -15.64
C MET A 296 -8.34 10.74 -14.86
N THR A 297 -8.49 10.95 -13.56
CA THR A 297 -9.52 10.40 -12.66
C THR A 297 -9.90 8.91 -12.83
N VAL A 298 -9.34 8.11 -11.91
CA VAL A 298 -9.64 6.70 -11.58
C VAL A 298 -11.06 6.53 -11.00
N ARG A 299 -12.11 6.90 -11.75
CA ARG A 299 -13.51 6.74 -11.30
C ARG A 299 -14.31 5.67 -12.03
N LEU A 300 -13.74 4.99 -13.04
CA LEU A 300 -14.46 3.95 -13.79
C LEU A 300 -13.84 2.55 -13.76
N LEU A 301 -12.68 2.33 -13.12
CA LEU A 301 -12.01 1.03 -13.17
C LEU A 301 -12.48 -0.01 -12.12
N CYS A 302 -13.45 0.33 -11.26
CA CYS A 302 -13.93 -0.58 -10.19
C CYS A 302 -15.03 -1.57 -10.59
N CYS A 303 -15.48 -1.62 -11.85
CA CYS A 303 -16.45 -2.61 -12.30
C CYS A 303 -15.92 -3.41 -13.48
N VAL A 304 -15.09 -4.42 -13.22
CA VAL A 304 -14.91 -5.51 -14.17
C VAL A 304 -15.34 -6.82 -13.49
N LEU A 305 -16.64 -7.08 -13.65
CA LEU A 305 -17.25 -8.40 -13.53
C LEU A 305 -16.62 -9.31 -14.60
N PHE A 306 -15.69 -10.19 -14.19
CA PHE A 306 -15.35 -11.36 -15.01
C PHE A 306 -16.15 -12.55 -14.52
N CYS A 307 -17.37 -12.69 -15.07
CA CYS A 307 -18.13 -13.93 -15.01
C CYS A 307 -17.62 -14.83 -16.15
N GLN A 308 -16.71 -15.76 -15.84
CA GLN A 308 -16.27 -16.76 -16.80
C GLN A 308 -17.41 -17.75 -17.06
N ARG A 309 -18.08 -17.59 -18.21
CA ARG A 309 -18.87 -18.64 -18.83
C ARG A 309 -18.52 -18.75 -20.31
N PHE A 310 -17.37 -19.34 -20.62
CA PHE A 310 -17.05 -19.84 -21.96
C PHE A 310 -16.32 -21.17 -21.88
N SER A 311 -17.10 -22.22 -21.69
CA SER A 311 -16.76 -23.59 -22.03
C SER A 311 -16.82 -23.77 -23.55
N SER A 312 -15.79 -23.33 -24.29
CA SER A 312 -15.60 -23.69 -25.72
C SER A 312 -14.25 -23.30 -26.34
N VAL A 313 -13.28 -22.74 -25.60
CA VAL A 313 -11.94 -22.43 -26.16
C VAL A 313 -11.02 -23.66 -26.24
N GLY A 314 -11.41 -24.78 -25.62
CA GLY A 314 -10.65 -26.03 -25.61
C GLY A 314 -10.65 -26.84 -26.92
N GLN A 315 -11.40 -26.43 -27.95
CA GLN A 315 -11.44 -27.14 -29.25
C GLN A 315 -10.61 -26.49 -30.37
N TRP A 316 -10.03 -25.31 -30.14
CA TRP A 316 -9.26 -24.60 -31.17
C TRP A 316 -7.76 -24.96 -31.22
N PHE A 317 -7.22 -25.57 -30.16
CA PHE A 317 -5.77 -25.84 -30.05
C PHE A 317 -5.36 -27.27 -30.46
N GLN A 318 -6.27 -28.08 -31.02
CA GLN A 318 -5.95 -29.46 -31.45
C GLN A 318 -5.71 -29.65 -32.96
N GLU A 319 -5.84 -28.62 -33.81
CA GLU A 319 -5.75 -28.80 -35.27
C GLU A 319 -4.51 -28.21 -35.97
N GLU A 320 -3.57 -27.55 -35.29
CA GLU A 320 -2.32 -27.06 -35.92
C GLU A 320 -1.07 -27.81 -35.43
N GLY A 321 -1.13 -29.14 -35.50
CA GLY A 321 -0.02 -30.03 -35.19
C GLY A 321 0.32 -30.96 -36.36
N THR A 322 0.76 -30.44 -37.51
CA THR A 322 1.49 -31.24 -38.51
C THR A 322 2.30 -30.38 -39.49
N SER A 323 3.52 -30.85 -39.76
CA SER A 323 4.39 -30.65 -40.94
C SER A 323 5.44 -29.51 -40.96
N PHE A 324 6.69 -29.99 -40.79
CA PHE A 324 8.03 -29.47 -41.10
C PHE A 324 8.63 -28.32 -40.28
#